data_AF-A0A0N1HH82-F1
#
_entry.id   AF-A0A0N1HH82-F1
#
_cell.length_a   1.000
_cell.length_b   1.000
_cell.length_c   1.000
_cell.angle_alpha   90.00
_cell.angle_beta   90.00
_cell.angle_gamma   90.00
#
_symmetry.space_group_name_H-M   'P 1'
#
loop_
_entity.id
_entity.type
_entity.pdbx_description
1 polymer ?
#
loop_
_entity_poly.entity_id
_entity_poly.type
_entity_poly.pdbx_seq_one_letter_code
_entity_poly.pdbx_strand_id
1 'polypeptide(L)' 'MSSQPSTDVTAVRPEQAACIGVDAAGPYEPDHCRY' A
#
# COMPACT_ATOMS: atom_id res chain seq x y z
N MET A 1 17.68 -1.08 -21.08
CA MET A 1 17.60 -1.82 -19.80
C MET A 1 16.17 -1.71 -19.31
N SER A 2 15.38 -2.77 -19.42
CA SER A 2 14.02 -2.80 -18.88
C SER A 2 14.11 -3.31 -17.45
N SER A 3 14.03 -2.42 -16.47
CA SER A 3 13.90 -2.83 -15.07
C SER A 3 12.48 -3.37 -14.89
N GLN A 4 12.34 -4.69 -14.73
CA GLN A 4 11.08 -5.25 -14.25
C GLN A 4 10.84 -4.72 -12.82
N PRO A 5 9.61 -4.32 -12.47
CA PRO A 5 9.29 -3.93 -11.11
C PRO A 5 9.56 -5.10 -10.16
N SER A 6 10.23 -4.84 -9.05
CA SER A 6 10.44 -5.82 -7.99
C SER A 6 9.09 -6.29 -7.44
N THR A 7 8.92 -7.58 -7.22
CA THR A 7 7.74 -8.15 -6.55
C THR A 7 7.72 -7.87 -5.04
N ASP A 8 8.73 -7.18 -4.51
CA ASP A 8 8.76 -6.73 -3.13
C ASP A 8 7.71 -5.66 -2.87
N VAL A 9 6.76 -5.99 -2.02
CA VAL A 9 5.72 -5.07 -1.55
C VAL A 9 6.40 -3.94 -0.78
N THR A 10 6.16 -2.70 -1.21
CA THR A 10 6.68 -1.53 -0.51
C THR A 10 5.90 -1.32 0.77
N ALA A 11 6.61 -1.26 1.90
CA ALA A 11 6.00 -0.97 3.20
C ALA A 11 5.43 0.47 3.22
N VAL A 12 4.19 0.61 3.69
CA VAL A 12 3.56 1.91 3.88
C VAL A 12 4.17 2.59 5.10
N ARG A 13 4.65 3.82 4.94
CA ARG A 13 5.20 4.61 6.06
C ARG A 13 4.06 5.22 6.89
N PRO A 14 4.23 5.45 8.20
CA PRO A 14 3.15 5.95 9.06
C PRO A 14 2.50 7.26 8.59
N GLU A 15 3.29 8.19 8.04
CA GLU A 15 2.77 9.44 7.52
C GLU A 15 1.98 9.26 6.22
N GLN A 16 2.29 8.26 5.41
CA GLN A 16 1.51 7.93 4.22
C GLN A 16 0.18 7.30 4.63
N ALA A 17 0.21 6.39 5.61
CA ALA A 17 -0.96 5.75 6.19
C ALA A 17 -1.94 6.80 6.76
N ALA A 18 -1.42 7.77 7.51
CA ALA A 18 -2.21 8.89 8.03
C ALA A 18 -2.83 9.76 6.91
N CYS A 19 -2.10 10.02 5.82
CA CYS A 19 -2.61 10.80 4.69
C CYS A 19 -3.77 10.13 3.95
N ILE A 20 -3.76 8.79 3.82
CA ILE A 20 -4.79 8.03 3.10
C ILE A 20 -5.85 7.42 4.03
N GLY A 21 -5.69 7.57 5.35
CA GLY A 21 -6.67 7.11 6.34
C GLY A 21 -6.69 5.60 6.56
N VAL A 22 -5.55 4.92 6.41
CA VAL A 22 -5.40 3.47 6.66
C VAL A 22 -4.36 3.20 7.75
N ASP A 23 -4.32 1.99 8.28
CA ASP A 23 -3.21 1.54 9.13
C ASP A 23 -2.00 1.13 8.26
N ALA A 24 -0.78 1.35 8.76
CA ALA A 24 0.45 1.00 8.03
C ALA A 24 0.62 -0.52 7.82
N ALA A 25 -0.03 -1.35 8.64
CA ALA A 25 -0.09 -2.81 8.48
C ALA A 25 -1.31 -3.28 7.67
N GLY A 26 -2.19 -2.36 7.26
CA GLY A 26 -3.45 -2.63 6.60
C GLY A 26 -4.61 -2.91 7.57
N PRO A 27 -5.83 -3.15 7.05
CA PRO A 27 -6.19 -3.27 5.64
C PRO A 27 -5.99 -1.96 4.84
N TYR A 28 -5.52 -2.08 3.60
CA TYR A 28 -5.21 -0.94 2.72
C TYR A 28 -6.39 -0.50 1.86
N GLU A 29 -7.44 -1.32 1.76
CA GLU A 29 -8.64 -1.08 0.98
C GLU A 29 -9.89 -1.37 1.82
N PRO A 30 -11.03 -0.69 1.56
CA PRO A 30 -12.28 -0.95 2.25
C PRO A 30 -12.94 -2.27 1.79
N ASP A 31 -13.84 -2.82 2.60
CA ASP A 31 -14.46 -4.14 2.38
C ASP A 31 -15.20 -4.31 1.04
N HIS A 32 -15.63 -3.21 0.43
CA HIS A 32 -16.34 -3.22 -0.86
C HIS A 32 -15.43 -2.98 -2.07
N CYS A 33 -14.12 -2.85 -1.85
CA CYS A 33 -13.15 -2.74 -2.92
C CYS A 33 -13.13 -4.04 -3.75
N ARG A 34 -12.95 -3.93 -5.07
CA ARG A 34 -12.98 -5.06 -6.00
C ARG A 34 -11.63 -5.33 -6.64
N TYR A 35 -10.56 -4.92 -5.95
CA TYR A 35 -9.24 -4.68 -6.52
C TYR A 35 -9.27 -3.49 -7.47
#